data_AF-A0A962HUZ1-F1
#
_entry.id   AF-A0A962HUZ1-F1
#
_cell.length_a   1.000
_cell.length_b   1.000
_cell.length_c   1.000
_cell.angle_alpha   90.00
_cell.angle_beta   90.00
_cell.angle_gamma   90.00
#
_symmetry.space_group_name_H-M   'P 1'
#
loop_
_entity.id
_entity.type
_entity.pdbx_description
1 polymer ?
#
loop_
_entity_poly.entity_id
_entity_poly.type
_entity_poly.pdbx_seq_one_letter_code
_entity_poly.pdbx_strand_id
1 'polypeptide(L)'
;MAPSRAASKRRYWRQYDDEQLLEMRFCDLSLDIKRGWVAKHVRQLYLELRHRGIRFKPHVWYGIEWFSPDGVPGIAVPFYLADPRLRRLERRFMQQVEGGDSKWLRRVLRHEAAHALDTAYDLRHRPDWRAVFGPSSRRYPSVYTSRPGSRRYVLHLGHWYAQSHPTEDFAETFAVWMQPRARWQRDYAGWPALKKLEYVDALMAEIGDKSPKRRSRVAVEPVAKNRQTLGIHYRRKLARYDLTDGRYDKRLTRVFATPVRRPDGKPAASFLRDVRPQLERLLVRRARLHPYVVEHALNTVAQRTKHLDLRLARDRRRSKRDVA
;
A
#
# COMPACT_ATOMS: atom_id res chain seq x y z
N MET A 1 27.97 -31.72 -11.42
CA MET A 1 26.97 -31.25 -12.40
C MET A 1 27.03 -29.73 -12.49
N ALA A 2 27.51 -29.18 -13.62
CA ALA A 2 27.48 -27.74 -13.86
C ALA A 2 26.01 -27.28 -14.07
N PRO A 3 25.57 -26.14 -13.49
CA PRO A 3 24.23 -25.63 -13.73
C PRO A 3 24.09 -25.23 -15.21
N SER A 4 22.93 -25.52 -15.82
CA SER A 4 22.69 -25.17 -17.23
C SER A 4 22.83 -23.65 -17.47
N ARG A 5 23.28 -23.24 -18.67
CA ARG A 5 23.41 -21.83 -19.11
C ARG A 5 22.15 -20.98 -18.82
N ALA A 6 20.96 -21.59 -18.81
CA ALA A 6 19.70 -20.94 -18.46
C ALA A 6 19.53 -20.70 -16.94
N ALA A 7 20.04 -21.60 -16.10
CA ALA A 7 20.05 -21.43 -14.65
C ALA A 7 21.08 -20.38 -14.19
N SER A 8 22.18 -20.17 -14.93
CA SER A 8 23.16 -19.12 -14.59
C SER A 8 22.67 -17.71 -14.96
N LYS A 9 21.95 -17.53 -16.08
CA LYS A 9 21.28 -16.25 -16.43
C LYS A 9 20.21 -15.84 -15.41
N ARG A 10 19.52 -16.79 -14.77
CA ARG A 10 18.37 -16.57 -13.86
C ARG A 10 18.68 -15.81 -12.55
N ARG A 11 19.95 -15.67 -12.16
CA ARG A 11 20.36 -14.86 -10.98
C ARG A 11 21.21 -13.64 -11.33
N TYR A 12 21.67 -13.53 -12.57
CA TYR A 12 22.58 -12.48 -13.00
C TYR A 12 21.90 -11.11 -13.12
N TRP A 13 20.58 -11.08 -13.34
CA TRP A 13 19.82 -9.83 -13.42
C TRP A 13 19.93 -8.95 -12.17
N ARG A 14 20.31 -9.51 -11.01
CA ARG A 14 20.58 -8.72 -9.80
C ARG A 14 21.72 -7.71 -9.97
N GLN A 15 22.65 -8.01 -10.88
CA GLN A 15 23.81 -7.20 -11.23
C GLN A 15 23.57 -6.28 -12.42
N TYR A 16 22.47 -6.47 -13.15
CA TYR A 16 22.09 -5.59 -14.25
C TYR A 16 21.93 -4.15 -13.77
N ASP A 17 22.38 -3.22 -14.63
CA ASP A 17 21.97 -1.82 -14.52
C ASP A 17 20.46 -1.67 -14.79
N ASP A 18 19.95 -0.44 -14.69
CA ASP A 18 18.52 -0.22 -14.85
C ASP A 18 18.05 -0.45 -16.29
N GLU A 19 18.84 -0.13 -17.31
CA GLU A 19 18.47 -0.29 -18.71
C GLU A 19 18.32 -1.76 -19.08
N GLN A 20 19.33 -2.57 -18.75
CA GLN A 20 19.31 -4.02 -18.90
C GLN A 20 18.16 -4.67 -18.13
N LEU A 21 17.85 -4.17 -16.92
CA LEU A 21 16.76 -4.70 -16.12
C LEU A 21 15.39 -4.33 -16.71
N LEU A 22 15.23 -3.18 -17.36
CA LEU A 22 13.98 -2.79 -18.01
C LEU A 22 13.65 -3.65 -19.23
N GLU A 23 14.65 -4.24 -19.89
CA GLU A 23 14.46 -5.16 -21.02
C GLU A 23 13.95 -6.54 -20.58
N MET A 24 14.15 -6.91 -19.31
CA MET A 24 13.70 -8.19 -18.76
C MET A 24 12.18 -8.31 -18.75
N ARG A 25 11.68 -9.51 -19.12
CA ARG A 25 10.28 -9.89 -18.92
C ARG A 25 10.05 -10.31 -17.48
N PHE A 26 8.84 -10.08 -16.97
CA PHE A 26 8.44 -10.50 -15.63
C PHE A 26 8.67 -12.00 -15.37
N CYS A 27 8.29 -12.86 -16.32
CA CYS A 27 8.45 -14.31 -16.19
C CYS A 27 9.92 -14.75 -16.10
N ASP A 28 10.85 -13.97 -16.65
CA ASP A 28 12.28 -14.31 -16.67
C ASP A 28 12.98 -13.99 -15.35
N LEU A 29 12.38 -13.14 -14.48
CA LEU A 29 12.89 -12.85 -13.14
C LEU A 29 12.94 -14.08 -12.23
N SER A 30 12.10 -15.08 -12.51
CA SER A 30 12.06 -16.38 -11.79
C SER A 30 11.95 -16.22 -10.27
N LEU A 31 11.00 -15.41 -9.82
CA LEU A 31 10.78 -15.07 -8.41
C LEU A 31 10.12 -16.23 -7.65
N ASP A 32 10.61 -16.52 -6.45
CA ASP A 32 10.07 -17.57 -5.56
C ASP A 32 9.50 -16.96 -4.28
N ILE A 33 8.17 -17.00 -4.14
CA ILE A 33 7.44 -16.45 -2.99
C ILE A 33 7.67 -17.22 -1.70
N LYS A 34 8.16 -18.47 -1.77
CA LYS A 34 8.42 -19.31 -0.59
C LYS A 34 9.71 -18.91 0.12
N ARG A 35 10.56 -18.10 -0.52
CA ARG A 35 11.89 -17.72 -0.03
C ARG A 35 12.02 -16.20 0.13
N GLY A 36 13.07 -15.78 0.82
CA GLY A 36 13.43 -14.36 0.93
C GLY A 36 12.62 -13.57 1.98
N TRP A 37 12.63 -12.25 1.81
CA TRP A 37 12.16 -11.28 2.82
C TRP A 37 10.63 -11.27 2.97
N VAL A 38 9.89 -11.32 1.85
CA VAL A 38 8.41 -11.42 1.87
C VAL A 38 7.95 -12.70 2.56
N ALA A 39 8.57 -13.84 2.25
CA ALA A 39 8.22 -15.12 2.85
C ALA A 39 8.30 -15.12 4.38
N LYS A 40 9.26 -14.38 4.97
CA LYS A 40 9.36 -14.19 6.43
C LYS A 40 8.11 -13.48 6.99
N HIS A 41 7.64 -12.44 6.31
CA HIS A 41 6.47 -11.66 6.72
C HIS A 41 5.15 -12.41 6.49
N VAL A 42 5.06 -13.20 5.42
CA VAL A 42 3.93 -14.10 5.18
C VAL A 42 3.84 -15.18 6.27
N ARG A 43 4.97 -15.77 6.69
CA ARG A 43 4.98 -16.69 7.84
C ARG A 43 4.53 -16.00 9.12
N GLN A 44 4.97 -14.76 9.36
CA GLN A 44 4.51 -13.98 10.50
C GLN A 44 3.00 -13.72 10.46
N LEU A 45 2.43 -13.37 9.31
CA LEU A 45 0.99 -13.23 9.12
C LEU A 45 0.25 -14.52 9.50
N TYR A 46 0.74 -15.68 9.05
CA TYR A 46 0.12 -16.97 9.40
C TYR A 46 0.20 -17.30 10.89
N LEU A 47 1.28 -16.90 11.57
CA LEU A 47 1.39 -17.05 13.02
C LEU A 47 0.37 -16.15 13.73
N GLU A 48 0.22 -14.90 13.28
CA GLU A 48 -0.77 -13.98 13.82
C GLU A 48 -2.19 -14.53 13.62
N LEU A 49 -2.54 -15.01 12.42
CA LEU A 49 -3.86 -15.60 12.13
C LEU A 49 -4.13 -16.78 13.05
N ARG A 50 -3.15 -17.68 13.22
CA ARG A 50 -3.26 -18.81 14.15
C ARG A 50 -3.46 -18.36 15.59
N HIS A 51 -2.72 -17.35 16.06
CA HIS A 51 -2.88 -16.81 17.42
C HIS A 51 -4.26 -16.17 17.64
N ARG A 52 -4.91 -15.73 16.58
CA ARG A 52 -6.30 -15.23 16.59
C ARG A 52 -7.34 -16.34 16.40
N GLY A 53 -6.93 -17.60 16.45
CA GLY A 53 -7.84 -18.74 16.27
C GLY A 53 -8.31 -18.95 14.83
N ILE A 54 -7.73 -18.23 13.85
CA ILE A 54 -8.15 -18.31 12.45
C ILE A 54 -7.34 -19.43 11.75
N ARG A 55 -8.04 -20.48 11.31
CA ARG A 55 -7.45 -21.61 10.59
C ARG A 55 -7.04 -21.25 9.16
N PHE A 56 -7.78 -20.36 8.52
CA PHE A 56 -7.55 -19.98 7.13
C PHE A 56 -6.16 -19.34 6.94
N LYS A 57 -5.47 -19.76 5.88
CA LYS A 57 -4.18 -19.21 5.45
C LYS A 57 -4.30 -18.82 3.97
N PRO A 58 -4.29 -17.52 3.63
CA PRO A 58 -4.36 -17.10 2.24
C PRO A 58 -3.17 -17.67 1.47
N HIS A 59 -3.38 -18.19 0.26
CA HIS A 59 -2.23 -18.48 -0.62
C HIS A 59 -1.66 -17.18 -1.15
N VAL A 60 -0.34 -17.16 -1.38
CA VAL A 60 0.38 -15.93 -1.75
C VAL A 60 1.21 -16.20 -2.99
N TRP A 61 1.22 -15.27 -3.93
CA TRP A 61 2.04 -15.29 -5.14
C TRP A 61 2.59 -13.91 -5.47
N TYR A 62 3.57 -13.84 -6.38
CA TYR A 62 4.01 -12.55 -6.92
C TYR A 62 3.11 -12.10 -8.07
N GLY A 63 2.53 -10.91 -7.94
CA GLY A 63 1.81 -10.16 -8.96
C GLY A 63 2.54 -8.86 -9.33
N ILE A 64 1.91 -8.04 -10.16
CA ILE A 64 2.46 -6.72 -10.53
C ILE A 64 2.27 -5.71 -9.38
N GLU A 65 1.10 -5.73 -8.75
CA GLU A 65 0.67 -4.83 -7.68
C GLU A 65 0.00 -5.64 -6.55
N TRP A 66 -0.31 -4.97 -5.44
CA TRP A 66 -1.10 -5.57 -4.35
C TRP A 66 -2.54 -5.76 -4.81
N PHE A 67 -3.07 -6.96 -4.65
CA PHE A 67 -4.51 -7.20 -4.75
C PHE A 67 -4.89 -8.56 -4.18
N SER A 68 -6.15 -8.68 -3.79
CA SER A 68 -6.82 -9.93 -3.45
C SER A 68 -8.00 -10.14 -4.41
N PRO A 69 -7.89 -11.06 -5.38
CA PRO A 69 -8.89 -11.20 -6.44
C PRO A 69 -10.20 -11.78 -5.94
N ASP A 70 -11.31 -11.30 -6.49
CA ASP A 70 -12.63 -11.87 -6.24
C ASP A 70 -12.68 -13.37 -6.59
N GLY A 71 -13.32 -14.15 -5.72
CA GLY A 71 -13.48 -15.61 -5.89
C GLY A 71 -12.23 -16.45 -5.59
N VAL A 72 -11.07 -15.83 -5.38
CA VAL A 72 -9.81 -16.51 -5.08
C VAL A 72 -9.27 -16.03 -3.73
N PRO A 73 -9.30 -16.87 -2.67
CA PRO A 73 -8.93 -16.49 -1.31
C PRO A 73 -7.40 -16.43 -1.13
N GLY A 74 -6.74 -15.47 -1.75
CA GLY A 74 -5.30 -15.27 -1.63
C GLY A 74 -4.83 -13.88 -2.03
N ILE A 75 -3.52 -13.67 -1.90
CA ILE A 75 -2.87 -12.35 -1.96
C ILE A 75 -1.81 -12.33 -3.07
N ALA A 76 -1.95 -11.40 -4.00
CA ALA A 76 -0.89 -11.01 -4.91
C ALA A 76 0.03 -9.99 -4.24
N VAL A 77 1.32 -10.32 -4.14
CA VAL A 77 2.36 -9.41 -3.62
C VAL A 77 3.11 -8.81 -4.81
N PRO A 78 3.38 -7.49 -4.84
CA PRO A 78 4.14 -6.89 -5.92
C PRO A 78 5.53 -7.51 -6.09
N PHE A 79 5.90 -7.80 -7.34
CA PHE A 79 7.18 -8.38 -7.75
C PHE A 79 8.38 -7.61 -7.17
N TYR A 80 8.28 -6.29 -7.05
CA TYR A 80 9.39 -5.45 -6.62
C TYR A 80 9.81 -5.73 -5.18
N LEU A 81 8.95 -6.32 -4.35
CA LEU A 81 9.28 -6.71 -2.97
C LEU A 81 10.10 -7.99 -2.88
N ALA A 82 10.22 -8.75 -3.97
CA ALA A 82 10.93 -10.02 -3.98
C ALA A 82 12.45 -9.87 -3.74
N ASP A 83 13.04 -8.75 -4.15
CA ASP A 83 14.49 -8.57 -4.14
C ASP A 83 14.91 -7.10 -3.91
N PRO A 84 15.99 -6.81 -3.15
CA PRO A 84 16.53 -5.46 -3.02
C PRO A 84 16.78 -4.73 -4.34
N ARG A 85 17.22 -5.42 -5.40
CA ARG A 85 17.49 -4.82 -6.72
C ARG A 85 16.22 -4.26 -7.36
N LEU A 86 15.12 -5.00 -7.27
CA LEU A 86 13.81 -4.59 -7.80
C LEU A 86 13.20 -3.46 -6.96
N ARG A 87 13.38 -3.47 -5.63
CA ARG A 87 12.97 -2.34 -4.77
C ARG A 87 13.71 -1.05 -5.13
N ARG A 88 14.99 -1.13 -5.50
CA ARG A 88 15.74 0.05 -5.99
C ARG A 88 15.16 0.58 -7.30
N LEU A 89 14.82 -0.32 -8.23
CA LEU A 89 14.20 0.05 -9.51
C LEU A 89 12.83 0.72 -9.29
N GLU A 90 11.95 0.10 -8.49
CA GLU A 90 10.63 0.66 -8.12
C GLU A 90 10.80 2.04 -7.47
N ARG A 91 11.75 2.19 -6.54
CA ARG A 91 12.03 3.49 -5.92
C ARG A 91 12.55 4.52 -6.93
N ARG A 92 13.30 4.13 -7.95
CA ARG A 92 13.80 5.06 -8.98
C ARG A 92 12.63 5.64 -9.76
N PHE A 93 11.72 4.79 -10.23
CA PHE A 93 10.59 5.21 -11.07
C PHE A 93 9.45 5.82 -10.26
N MET A 94 9.06 5.18 -9.15
CA MET A 94 7.89 5.56 -8.38
C MET A 94 8.22 6.43 -7.17
N GLN A 95 9.50 6.63 -6.86
CA GLN A 95 10.01 7.39 -5.69
C GLN A 95 9.67 6.81 -4.32
N GLN A 96 8.78 5.82 -4.28
CA GLN A 96 8.38 5.05 -3.12
C GLN A 96 8.40 3.56 -3.44
N VAL A 97 8.35 2.75 -2.39
CA VAL A 97 8.19 1.29 -2.51
C VAL A 97 7.13 0.91 -1.51
N GLU A 98 5.91 0.68 -2.00
CA GLU A 98 4.80 0.30 -1.13
C GLU A 98 5.08 -1.07 -0.50
N GLY A 99 5.13 -1.14 0.82
CA GLY A 99 5.58 -2.34 1.54
C GLY A 99 7.09 -2.52 1.56
N GLY A 100 7.86 -1.47 1.24
CA GLY A 100 9.32 -1.50 1.21
C GLY A 100 9.99 -1.66 2.58
N ASP A 101 9.28 -1.32 3.67
CA ASP A 101 9.70 -1.54 5.05
C ASP A 101 8.80 -2.56 5.77
N SER A 102 9.32 -3.16 6.83
CA SER A 102 8.64 -4.23 7.56
C SER A 102 7.35 -3.81 8.25
N LYS A 103 7.24 -2.55 8.71
CA LYS A 103 6.01 -2.08 9.38
C LYS A 103 4.90 -1.90 8.35
N TRP A 104 5.19 -1.25 7.23
CA TRP A 104 4.21 -1.07 6.16
C TRP A 104 3.83 -2.38 5.50
N LEU A 105 4.79 -3.27 5.22
CA LEU A 105 4.51 -4.58 4.64
C LEU A 105 3.51 -5.38 5.48
N ARG A 106 3.67 -5.38 6.81
CA ARG A 106 2.70 -6.05 7.71
C ARG A 106 1.32 -5.40 7.69
N ARG A 107 1.23 -4.07 7.54
CA ARG A 107 -0.06 -3.37 7.45
C ARG A 107 -0.81 -3.82 6.20
N VAL A 108 -0.15 -3.81 5.04
CA VAL A 108 -0.76 -4.21 3.77
C VAL A 108 -1.09 -5.71 3.79
N LEU A 109 -0.20 -6.57 4.26
CA LEU A 109 -0.48 -8.02 4.36
C LEU A 109 -1.72 -8.34 5.21
N ARG A 110 -1.94 -7.61 6.32
CA ARG A 110 -3.15 -7.81 7.15
C ARG A 110 -4.42 -7.30 6.46
N HIS A 111 -4.31 -6.19 5.75
CA HIS A 111 -5.40 -5.65 4.94
C HIS A 111 -5.79 -6.65 3.84
N GLU A 112 -4.83 -7.12 3.04
CA GLU A 112 -5.08 -8.11 1.99
C GLU A 112 -5.56 -9.46 2.55
N ALA A 113 -5.07 -9.86 3.72
CA ALA A 113 -5.58 -11.06 4.39
C ALA A 113 -7.08 -10.96 4.71
N ALA A 114 -7.59 -9.75 5.00
CA ALA A 114 -9.00 -9.53 5.24
C ALA A 114 -9.83 -9.78 3.97
N HIS A 115 -9.41 -9.25 2.83
CA HIS A 115 -10.08 -9.48 1.54
C HIS A 115 -10.06 -10.96 1.14
N ALA A 116 -8.92 -11.63 1.35
CA ALA A 116 -8.81 -13.06 1.11
C ALA A 116 -9.75 -13.86 2.04
N LEU A 117 -9.91 -13.44 3.29
CA LEU A 117 -10.78 -14.08 4.28
C LEU A 117 -12.26 -13.83 3.97
N ASP A 118 -12.63 -12.60 3.59
CA ASP A 118 -13.95 -12.25 3.07
C ASP A 118 -14.34 -13.17 1.92
N THR A 119 -13.45 -13.34 0.94
CA THR A 119 -13.66 -14.26 -0.17
C THR A 119 -13.74 -15.72 0.27
N ALA A 120 -12.90 -16.15 1.21
CA ALA A 120 -12.86 -17.53 1.68
C ALA A 120 -14.15 -17.97 2.37
N TYR A 121 -14.77 -17.09 3.16
CA TYR A 121 -15.95 -17.38 3.97
C TYR A 121 -17.25 -16.77 3.43
N ASP A 122 -17.16 -15.99 2.35
CA ASP A 122 -18.27 -15.29 1.71
C ASP A 122 -18.93 -14.26 2.64
N LEU A 123 -18.11 -13.47 3.34
CA LEU A 123 -18.56 -12.63 4.46
C LEU A 123 -19.41 -11.44 3.99
N ARG A 124 -19.00 -10.76 2.92
CA ARG A 124 -19.66 -9.56 2.36
C ARG A 124 -21.09 -9.76 1.87
N HIS A 125 -21.55 -11.01 1.76
CA HIS A 125 -22.92 -11.34 1.41
C HIS A 125 -23.83 -11.50 2.63
N ARG A 126 -23.27 -11.57 3.85
CA ARG A 126 -24.08 -11.71 5.07
C ARG A 126 -24.87 -10.42 5.36
N PRO A 127 -26.13 -10.53 5.85
CA PRO A 127 -26.94 -9.36 6.21
C PRO A 127 -26.33 -8.49 7.31
N ASP A 128 -25.73 -9.12 8.33
CA ASP A 128 -25.09 -8.45 9.46
C ASP A 128 -23.82 -7.68 9.01
N TRP A 129 -23.01 -8.25 8.13
CA TRP A 129 -21.86 -7.57 7.53
C TRP A 129 -22.30 -6.31 6.79
N ARG A 130 -23.36 -6.41 5.98
CA ARG A 130 -23.93 -5.28 5.22
C ARG A 130 -24.51 -4.21 6.13
N ALA A 131 -25.09 -4.58 7.26
CA ALA A 131 -25.59 -3.62 8.25
C ALA A 131 -24.45 -2.80 8.88
N VAL A 132 -23.28 -3.42 9.07
CA VAL A 132 -22.11 -2.78 9.71
C VAL A 132 -21.29 -1.93 8.73
N PHE A 133 -21.01 -2.44 7.53
CA PHE A 133 -20.11 -1.79 6.57
C PHE A 133 -20.83 -1.13 5.38
N GLY A 134 -22.06 -1.56 5.09
CA GLY A 134 -22.81 -1.17 3.90
C GLY A 134 -22.72 -2.21 2.77
N PRO A 135 -23.38 -1.97 1.62
CA PRO A 135 -23.43 -2.94 0.53
C PRO A 135 -22.10 -3.04 -0.21
N SER A 136 -21.55 -4.25 -0.32
CA SER A 136 -20.35 -4.55 -1.12
C SER A 136 -20.53 -4.38 -2.62
N SER A 137 -21.78 -4.36 -3.11
CA SER A 137 -22.14 -4.10 -4.51
C SER A 137 -22.06 -2.62 -4.90
N ARG A 138 -21.67 -1.74 -3.97
CA ARG A 138 -21.46 -0.32 -4.28
C ARG A 138 -20.38 -0.21 -5.36
N ARG A 139 -20.58 0.70 -6.31
CA ARG A 139 -19.56 0.96 -7.33
C ARG A 139 -18.32 1.58 -6.67
N TYR A 140 -17.14 1.01 -6.93
CA TYR A 140 -15.88 1.62 -6.52
C TYR A 140 -15.77 3.03 -7.14
N PRO A 141 -15.54 4.07 -6.33
CA PRO A 141 -15.42 5.42 -6.83
C PRO A 141 -14.10 5.58 -7.59
N SER A 142 -14.13 6.24 -8.76
CA SER A 142 -12.92 6.61 -9.50
C SER A 142 -12.04 7.60 -8.72
N VAL A 143 -12.68 8.47 -7.91
CA VAL A 143 -12.08 9.36 -6.93
C VAL A 143 -12.99 9.40 -5.71
N TYR A 144 -12.43 9.22 -4.51
CA TYR A 144 -13.18 9.46 -3.26
C TYR A 144 -12.60 10.65 -2.50
N THR A 145 -13.49 11.41 -1.87
CA THR A 145 -13.13 12.50 -0.96
C THR A 145 -13.31 12.01 0.46
N SER A 146 -12.21 11.83 1.16
CA SER A 146 -12.23 11.45 2.57
C SER A 146 -12.73 12.59 3.45
N ARG A 147 -13.26 12.23 4.62
CA ARG A 147 -13.58 13.15 5.73
C ARG A 147 -12.57 12.93 6.85
N PRO A 148 -11.51 13.77 6.92
CA PRO A 148 -10.39 13.58 7.84
C PRO A 148 -10.73 13.38 9.32
N GLY A 149 -11.75 14.09 9.81
CA GLY A 149 -12.20 14.04 11.21
C GLY A 149 -13.25 12.96 11.50
N SER A 150 -13.60 12.11 10.53
CA SER A 150 -14.64 11.11 10.74
C SER A 150 -14.18 10.04 11.74
N ARG A 151 -14.92 9.90 12.84
CA ARG A 151 -14.73 8.84 13.84
C ARG A 151 -15.45 7.54 13.51
N ARG A 152 -16.13 7.48 12.35
CA ARG A 152 -16.88 6.28 11.91
C ARG A 152 -15.98 5.19 11.34
N TYR A 153 -14.71 5.47 11.11
CA TYR A 153 -13.77 4.57 10.44
C TYR A 153 -12.52 4.40 11.27
N VAL A 154 -11.91 3.22 11.18
CA VAL A 154 -10.58 2.99 11.73
C VAL A 154 -9.51 3.68 10.88
N LEU A 155 -8.32 3.85 11.44
CA LEU A 155 -7.16 4.43 10.75
C LEU A 155 -6.07 3.35 10.62
N HIS A 156 -5.91 2.75 9.43
CA HIS A 156 -4.93 1.69 9.19
C HIS A 156 -4.03 1.85 7.96
N LEU A 157 -4.53 2.07 6.75
CA LEU A 157 -3.75 2.42 5.56
C LEU A 157 -3.97 3.90 5.20
N GLY A 158 -3.26 4.35 4.15
CA GLY A 158 -3.15 5.75 3.71
C GLY A 158 -4.50 6.36 3.40
N HIS A 159 -4.56 7.69 3.25
CA HIS A 159 -5.68 8.35 2.57
C HIS A 159 -7.09 8.09 3.14
N TRP A 160 -7.24 7.67 4.41
CA TRP A 160 -8.53 7.24 4.95
C TRP A 160 -9.16 6.13 4.09
N TYR A 161 -8.35 5.14 3.74
CA TYR A 161 -8.73 4.09 2.79
C TYR A 161 -10.01 3.35 3.18
N ALA A 162 -10.27 3.20 4.48
CA ALA A 162 -11.52 2.67 5.04
C ALA A 162 -12.78 3.41 4.55
N GLN A 163 -12.66 4.67 4.11
CA GLN A 163 -13.78 5.47 3.59
C GLN A 163 -14.03 5.27 2.09
N SER A 164 -13.12 4.59 1.38
CA SER A 164 -13.19 4.47 -0.07
C SER A 164 -14.28 3.50 -0.53
N HIS A 165 -14.49 2.41 0.21
CA HIS A 165 -15.48 1.38 -0.10
C HIS A 165 -15.82 0.53 1.14
N PRO A 166 -17.04 -0.03 1.26
CA PRO A 166 -17.40 -0.94 2.36
C PRO A 166 -16.45 -2.13 2.58
N THR A 167 -15.93 -2.72 1.49
CA THR A 167 -14.94 -3.81 1.60
C THR A 167 -13.60 -3.31 2.13
N GLU A 168 -13.16 -2.10 1.76
CA GLU A 168 -11.96 -1.49 2.33
C GLU A 168 -12.15 -1.14 3.80
N ASP A 169 -13.34 -0.67 4.20
CA ASP A 169 -13.70 -0.41 5.60
C ASP A 169 -13.56 -1.68 6.46
N PHE A 170 -14.07 -2.81 5.95
CA PHE A 170 -13.88 -4.11 6.58
C PHE A 170 -12.40 -4.51 6.65
N ALA A 171 -11.66 -4.40 5.55
CA ALA A 171 -10.27 -4.82 5.50
C ALA A 171 -9.38 -4.02 6.46
N GLU A 172 -9.61 -2.71 6.53
CA GLU A 172 -8.95 -1.80 7.46
C GLU A 172 -9.32 -2.14 8.91
N THR A 173 -10.61 -2.37 9.19
CA THR A 173 -11.11 -2.72 10.52
C THR A 173 -10.50 -4.03 11.00
N PHE A 174 -10.50 -5.05 10.15
CA PHE A 174 -9.83 -6.33 10.42
C PHE A 174 -8.35 -6.11 10.70
N ALA A 175 -7.64 -5.33 9.89
CA ALA A 175 -6.21 -5.15 10.05
C ALA A 175 -5.82 -4.37 11.33
N VAL A 176 -6.68 -3.47 11.84
CA VAL A 176 -6.55 -2.88 13.18
C VAL A 176 -6.82 -3.90 14.27
N TRP A 177 -7.94 -4.62 14.17
CA TRP A 177 -8.31 -5.66 15.14
C TRP A 177 -7.20 -6.71 15.28
N MET A 178 -6.60 -7.12 14.16
CA MET A 178 -5.62 -8.20 14.03
C MET A 178 -4.28 -7.93 14.74
N GLN A 179 -3.92 -6.67 15.00
CA GLN A 179 -2.58 -6.33 15.47
C GLN A 179 -2.25 -7.05 16.81
N PRO A 180 -1.02 -7.56 16.99
CA PRO A 180 -0.62 -8.13 18.27
C PRO A 180 -0.75 -7.09 19.38
N ARG A 181 -1.41 -7.46 20.49
CA ARG A 181 -1.65 -6.55 21.63
C ARG A 181 -2.43 -5.28 21.26
N ALA A 182 -3.25 -5.32 20.21
CA ALA A 182 -4.12 -4.21 19.85
C ALA A 182 -4.98 -3.81 21.06
N ARG A 183 -4.97 -2.52 21.41
CA ARG A 183 -5.80 -1.94 22.49
C ARG A 183 -6.98 -1.20 21.89
N TRP A 184 -7.58 -1.77 20.86
CA TRP A 184 -8.56 -1.10 20.01
C TRP A 184 -9.81 -0.67 20.79
N GLN A 185 -10.20 -1.39 21.84
CA GLN A 185 -11.30 -0.98 22.72
C GLN A 185 -11.04 0.39 23.34
N ARG A 186 -9.81 0.59 23.85
CA ARG A 186 -9.39 1.84 24.47
C ARG A 186 -9.14 2.91 23.41
N ASP A 187 -8.44 2.56 22.34
CA ASP A 187 -7.98 3.53 21.33
C ASP A 187 -9.16 4.08 20.49
N TYR A 188 -10.26 3.33 20.37
CA TYR A 188 -11.50 3.73 19.69
C TYR A 188 -12.68 3.96 20.65
N ALA A 189 -12.43 4.11 21.96
CA ALA A 189 -13.48 4.39 22.94
C ALA A 189 -14.27 5.66 22.55
N GLY A 190 -15.60 5.54 22.52
CA GLY A 190 -16.51 6.63 22.11
C GLY A 190 -16.54 6.91 20.60
N TRP A 191 -15.83 6.15 19.76
CA TRP A 191 -15.90 6.25 18.31
C TRP A 191 -16.95 5.28 17.75
N PRO A 192 -17.78 5.67 16.78
CA PRO A 192 -18.68 4.73 16.10
C PRO A 192 -17.95 3.56 15.42
N ALA A 193 -16.67 3.73 15.06
CA ALA A 193 -15.83 2.66 14.54
C ALA A 193 -15.66 1.48 15.51
N LEU A 194 -15.82 1.70 16.83
CA LEU A 194 -15.69 0.64 17.84
C LEU A 194 -16.68 -0.51 17.59
N LYS A 195 -17.92 -0.18 17.19
CA LYS A 195 -18.95 -1.18 16.85
C LYS A 195 -18.51 -2.12 15.71
N LYS A 196 -17.72 -1.61 14.76
CA LYS A 196 -17.17 -2.42 13.66
C LYS A 196 -16.09 -3.37 14.15
N LEU A 197 -15.25 -2.91 15.09
CA LEU A 197 -14.21 -3.72 15.70
C LEU A 197 -14.82 -4.84 16.56
N GLU A 198 -15.86 -4.54 17.33
CA GLU A 198 -16.63 -5.53 18.10
C GLU A 198 -17.30 -6.55 17.17
N TYR A 199 -17.89 -6.09 16.06
CA TYR A 199 -18.45 -6.99 15.04
C TYR A 199 -17.38 -7.91 14.45
N VAL A 200 -16.21 -7.38 14.08
CA VAL A 200 -15.11 -8.20 13.55
C VAL A 200 -14.62 -9.20 14.59
N ASP A 201 -14.52 -8.82 15.86
CA ASP A 201 -14.11 -9.73 16.94
C ASP A 201 -15.05 -10.92 17.07
N ALA A 202 -16.37 -10.65 17.15
CA ALA A 202 -17.40 -11.69 17.20
C ALA A 202 -17.42 -12.55 15.93
N LEU A 203 -17.30 -11.92 14.76
CA LEU A 203 -17.29 -12.63 13.48
C LEU A 203 -16.10 -13.58 13.36
N MET A 204 -14.90 -13.15 13.77
CA MET A 204 -13.69 -13.99 13.72
C MET A 204 -13.77 -15.15 14.72
N ALA A 205 -14.37 -14.94 15.89
CA ALA A 205 -14.67 -16.03 16.82
C ALA A 205 -15.65 -17.05 16.22
N GLU A 206 -16.66 -16.59 15.48
CA GLU A 206 -17.67 -17.45 14.84
C GLU A 206 -17.12 -18.33 13.70
N ILE A 207 -16.11 -17.84 12.96
CA ILE A 207 -15.59 -18.52 11.76
C ILE A 207 -14.18 -19.10 11.92
N GLY A 208 -13.50 -18.83 13.04
CA GLY A 208 -12.08 -19.10 13.21
C GLY A 208 -11.70 -20.57 13.02
N ASP A 209 -12.49 -21.48 13.60
CA ASP A 209 -12.30 -22.94 13.53
C ASP A 209 -12.94 -23.58 12.29
N LYS A 210 -13.92 -22.88 11.68
CA LYS A 210 -14.64 -23.35 10.51
C LYS A 210 -13.74 -23.42 9.28
N SER A 211 -14.02 -24.41 8.44
CA SER A 211 -13.32 -24.52 7.16
C SER A 211 -13.82 -23.47 6.17
N PRO A 212 -12.94 -22.88 5.33
CA PRO A 212 -13.35 -21.90 4.33
C PRO A 212 -14.23 -22.55 3.26
N LYS A 213 -15.25 -21.80 2.81
CA LYS A 213 -16.19 -22.19 1.74
C LYS A 213 -15.48 -22.20 0.39
N ARG A 214 -14.67 -21.19 0.10
CA ARG A 214 -13.85 -21.12 -1.12
C ARG A 214 -12.42 -21.53 -0.80
N ARG A 215 -11.86 -22.40 -1.63
CA ARG A 215 -10.49 -22.96 -1.44
C ARG A 215 -9.62 -22.90 -2.69
N SER A 216 -10.06 -22.16 -3.71
CA SER A 216 -9.29 -22.00 -4.95
C SER A 216 -7.90 -21.46 -4.65
N ARG A 217 -6.88 -22.08 -5.26
CA ARG A 217 -5.48 -21.67 -5.13
C ARG A 217 -4.93 -21.13 -6.46
N VAL A 218 -5.82 -20.79 -7.40
CA VAL A 218 -5.43 -20.17 -8.66
C VAL A 218 -4.71 -18.86 -8.36
N ALA A 219 -3.59 -18.63 -9.01
CA ALA A 219 -2.91 -17.34 -9.00
C ALA A 219 -3.42 -16.54 -10.19
N VAL A 220 -4.08 -15.42 -9.92
CA VAL A 220 -4.56 -14.47 -10.94
C VAL A 220 -3.38 -13.59 -11.35
N GLU A 221 -3.17 -13.42 -12.66
CA GLU A 221 -2.09 -12.62 -13.27
C GLU A 221 -0.71 -12.77 -12.59
N PRO A 222 -0.20 -14.00 -12.40
CA PRO A 222 1.07 -14.20 -11.71
C PRO A 222 2.23 -13.70 -12.56
N VAL A 223 3.23 -13.11 -11.92
CA VAL A 223 4.49 -12.64 -12.53
C VAL A 223 5.16 -13.73 -13.36
N ALA A 224 5.10 -14.98 -12.89
CA ALA A 224 5.66 -16.14 -13.58
C ALA A 224 5.07 -16.40 -14.98
N LYS A 225 3.85 -15.90 -15.27
CA LYS A 225 3.18 -16.03 -16.58
C LYS A 225 3.20 -14.72 -17.38
N ASN A 226 3.70 -13.63 -16.82
CA ASN A 226 3.67 -12.32 -17.46
C ASN A 226 4.88 -12.15 -18.41
N ARG A 227 4.59 -11.99 -19.71
CA ARG A 227 5.61 -11.81 -20.77
C ARG A 227 5.97 -10.34 -21.03
N GLN A 228 5.30 -9.39 -20.39
CA GLN A 228 5.59 -7.96 -20.50
C GLN A 228 6.99 -7.66 -19.93
N THR A 229 7.71 -6.73 -20.56
CA THR A 229 8.98 -6.23 -20.02
C THR A 229 8.76 -5.23 -18.89
N LEU A 230 9.72 -5.14 -17.98
CA LEU A 230 9.70 -4.15 -16.89
C LEU A 230 9.62 -2.71 -17.46
N GLY A 231 10.29 -2.43 -18.58
CA GLY A 231 10.24 -1.16 -19.28
C GLY A 231 8.84 -0.76 -19.72
N ILE A 232 8.08 -1.66 -20.36
CA ILE A 232 6.69 -1.37 -20.75
C ILE A 232 5.84 -1.15 -19.50
N HIS A 233 6.05 -1.95 -18.44
CA HIS A 233 5.33 -1.79 -17.18
C HIS A 233 5.54 -0.40 -16.57
N TYR A 234 6.80 0.04 -16.38
CA TYR A 234 7.08 1.34 -15.78
C TYR A 234 6.62 2.51 -16.65
N ARG A 235 6.72 2.42 -17.98
CA ARG A 235 6.15 3.45 -18.88
C ARG A 235 4.64 3.59 -18.68
N ARG A 236 3.90 2.47 -18.64
CA ARG A 236 2.44 2.48 -18.40
C ARG A 236 2.10 2.97 -17.00
N LYS A 237 2.87 2.56 -15.98
CA LYS A 237 2.65 2.93 -14.58
C LYS A 237 2.85 4.43 -14.37
N LEU A 238 3.91 5.01 -14.94
CA LEU A 238 4.15 6.46 -14.91
C LEU A 238 3.03 7.24 -15.60
N ALA A 239 2.61 6.82 -16.80
CA ALA A 239 1.52 7.48 -17.53
C ALA A 239 0.22 7.53 -16.72
N ARG A 240 -0.14 6.44 -16.00
CA ARG A 240 -1.30 6.42 -15.10
C ARG A 240 -1.12 7.30 -13.86
N TYR A 241 0.09 7.32 -13.31
CA TYR A 241 0.43 8.11 -12.13
C TYR A 241 0.32 9.63 -12.38
N ASP A 242 0.70 10.08 -13.58
CA ASP A 242 0.57 11.50 -13.95
C ASP A 242 -0.86 11.99 -14.09
N LEU A 243 -1.75 11.12 -14.55
CA LEU A 243 -3.18 11.45 -14.67
C LEU A 243 -3.87 11.58 -13.30
N THR A 244 -3.40 10.89 -12.27
CA THR A 244 -4.09 10.77 -10.98
C THR A 244 -3.71 11.86 -9.97
N ASP A 245 -2.43 12.26 -9.92
CA ASP A 245 -1.94 13.22 -8.92
C ASP A 245 -1.73 14.65 -9.45
N GLY A 246 -1.98 14.90 -10.74
CA GLY A 246 -1.84 16.23 -11.36
C GLY A 246 -2.71 17.34 -10.76
N ARG A 247 -3.70 16.99 -9.93
CA ARG A 247 -4.60 17.94 -9.24
C ARG A 247 -3.88 18.95 -8.35
N TYR A 248 -2.70 18.61 -7.81
CA TYR A 248 -1.92 19.49 -6.95
C TYR A 248 -0.89 20.32 -7.72
N ASP A 249 -0.59 19.96 -8.96
CA ASP A 249 0.53 20.53 -9.74
C ASP A 249 0.40 22.05 -9.89
N LYS A 250 -0.82 22.55 -10.18
CA LYS A 250 -1.08 24.00 -10.25
C LYS A 250 -0.84 24.74 -8.93
N ARG A 251 -1.07 24.09 -7.79
CA ARG A 251 -0.80 24.71 -6.47
C ARG A 251 0.68 24.61 -6.13
N LEU A 252 1.31 23.46 -6.41
CA LEU A 252 2.73 23.24 -6.17
C LEU A 252 3.60 24.18 -7.00
N THR A 253 3.24 24.45 -8.26
CA THR A 253 3.94 25.41 -9.14
C THR A 253 3.69 26.88 -8.78
N ARG A 254 2.77 27.19 -7.87
CA ARG A 254 2.64 28.53 -7.27
C ARG A 254 3.57 28.71 -6.07
N VAL A 255 3.76 27.66 -5.28
CA VAL A 255 4.61 27.66 -4.08
C VAL A 255 6.08 27.46 -4.43
N PHE A 256 6.36 26.63 -5.42
CA PHE A 256 7.70 26.31 -5.92
C PHE A 256 7.87 26.78 -7.38
N ALA A 257 9.09 26.77 -7.90
CA ALA A 257 9.42 27.17 -9.26
C ALA A 257 9.79 25.97 -10.14
N THR A 258 9.61 26.09 -11.45
CA THR A 258 10.15 25.11 -12.42
C THR A 258 11.66 25.31 -12.60
N PRO A 259 12.41 24.30 -13.08
CA PRO A 259 13.83 24.43 -13.39
C PRO A 259 14.14 25.56 -14.36
N VAL A 260 13.26 25.78 -15.35
CA VAL A 260 13.39 26.89 -16.32
C VAL A 260 13.43 28.26 -15.61
N ARG A 261 12.68 28.45 -14.52
CA ARG A 261 12.64 29.70 -13.76
C ARG A 261 13.75 29.82 -12.73
N ARG A 262 14.26 28.70 -12.23
CA ARG A 262 15.27 28.62 -11.15
C ARG A 262 16.18 27.41 -11.36
N PRO A 263 17.09 27.43 -12.35
CA PRO A 263 17.91 26.26 -12.69
C PRO A 263 18.79 25.83 -11.50
N ASP A 264 19.39 26.80 -10.80
CA ASP A 264 20.25 26.56 -9.62
C ASP A 264 19.46 26.51 -8.29
N GLY A 265 18.13 26.51 -8.36
CA GLY A 265 17.29 26.45 -7.17
C GLY A 265 17.44 25.11 -6.45
N LYS A 266 17.47 25.15 -5.12
CA LYS A 266 17.47 23.91 -4.31
C LYS A 266 16.23 23.06 -4.65
N PRO A 267 16.34 21.73 -4.82
CA PRO A 267 15.19 20.87 -5.07
C PRO A 267 14.12 20.99 -3.97
N ALA A 268 12.88 21.26 -4.37
CA ALA A 268 11.75 21.45 -3.46
C ALA A 268 11.49 20.20 -2.60
N ALA A 269 11.61 19.01 -3.18
CA ALA A 269 11.46 17.75 -2.45
C ALA A 269 12.52 17.54 -1.37
N SER A 270 13.76 18.01 -1.58
CA SER A 270 14.80 17.98 -0.55
C SER A 270 14.51 18.98 0.55
N PHE A 271 14.07 20.19 0.20
CA PHE A 271 13.61 21.17 1.19
C PHE A 271 12.45 20.66 2.04
N LEU A 272 11.42 20.07 1.43
CA LEU A 272 10.26 19.52 2.13
C LEU A 272 10.65 18.41 3.11
N ARG A 273 11.61 17.56 2.75
CA ARG A 273 12.19 16.57 3.67
C ARG A 273 12.88 17.24 4.86
N ASP A 274 13.67 18.30 4.63
CA ASP A 274 14.36 19.02 5.70
C ASP A 274 13.38 19.68 6.69
N VAL A 275 12.27 20.25 6.19
CA VAL A 275 11.28 20.95 7.03
C VAL A 275 10.18 20.02 7.56
N ARG A 276 10.19 18.73 7.17
CA ARG A 276 9.16 17.74 7.52
C ARG A 276 8.86 17.70 9.03
N PRO A 277 9.83 17.62 9.95
CA PRO A 277 9.51 17.55 11.39
C PRO A 277 8.83 18.82 11.93
N GLN A 278 9.01 19.95 11.26
CA GLN A 278 8.42 21.24 11.65
C GLN A 278 7.00 21.34 11.11
N LEU A 279 6.77 20.93 9.86
CA LEU A 279 5.45 20.81 9.27
C LEU A 279 4.61 19.76 10.00
N GLU A 280 5.22 18.63 10.37
CA GLU A 280 4.59 17.59 11.20
C GLU A 280 4.08 18.16 12.52
N ARG A 281 4.97 18.83 13.28
CA ARG A 281 4.58 19.45 14.55
C ARG A 281 3.50 20.51 14.37
N LEU A 282 3.60 21.35 13.34
CA LEU A 282 2.64 22.41 13.07
C LEU A 282 1.26 21.84 12.73
N LEU A 283 1.20 20.92 11.77
CA LEU A 283 -0.06 20.34 11.30
C LEU A 283 -0.71 19.43 12.36
N VAL A 284 0.08 18.68 13.13
CA VAL A 284 -0.44 17.81 14.20
C VAL A 284 -0.90 18.62 15.41
N ARG A 285 -0.09 19.56 15.90
CA ARG A 285 -0.40 20.26 17.15
C ARG A 285 -1.32 21.46 16.94
N ARG A 286 -1.10 22.24 15.88
CA ARG A 286 -1.81 23.50 15.66
C ARG A 286 -3.08 23.31 14.84
N ALA A 287 -3.00 22.56 13.75
CA ALA A 287 -4.17 22.24 12.93
C ALA A 287 -4.96 21.02 13.46
N ARG A 288 -4.50 20.40 14.56
CA ARG A 288 -5.09 19.21 15.21
C ARG A 288 -5.36 18.08 14.22
N LEU A 289 -4.55 17.98 13.17
CA LEU A 289 -4.64 16.90 12.20
C LEU A 289 -4.02 15.64 12.80
N HIS A 290 -4.64 14.50 12.56
CA HIS A 290 -4.12 13.23 13.06
C HIS A 290 -2.70 12.99 12.48
N PRO A 291 -1.70 12.53 13.27
CA PRO A 291 -0.29 12.39 12.83
C PRO A 291 -0.13 11.67 11.49
N TYR A 292 -0.96 10.67 11.29
CA TYR A 292 -1.02 9.90 10.06
C TYR A 292 -1.35 10.72 8.80
N VAL A 293 -2.28 11.66 8.92
CA VAL A 293 -2.74 12.55 7.84
C VAL A 293 -1.60 13.42 7.35
N VAL A 294 -0.84 13.91 8.31
CA VAL A 294 0.27 14.82 8.09
C VAL A 294 1.42 14.09 7.42
N GLU A 295 1.79 12.91 7.94
CA GLU A 295 2.83 12.07 7.35
C GLU A 295 2.53 11.78 5.87
N HIS A 296 1.29 11.43 5.59
CA HIS A 296 0.83 11.09 4.27
C HIS A 296 0.81 12.30 3.30
N ALA A 297 0.22 13.43 3.70
CA ALA A 297 0.17 14.63 2.88
C ALA A 297 1.57 15.15 2.52
N LEU A 298 2.50 15.12 3.49
CA LEU A 298 3.89 15.52 3.25
C LEU A 298 4.60 14.58 2.29
N ASN A 299 4.32 13.28 2.33
CA ASN A 299 4.87 12.32 1.37
C ASN A 299 4.36 12.60 -0.05
N THR A 300 3.05 12.78 -0.25
CA THR A 300 2.46 13.09 -1.57
C THR A 300 3.01 14.40 -2.14
N VAL A 301 3.09 15.45 -1.32
CA VAL A 301 3.63 16.76 -1.75
C VAL A 301 5.12 16.65 -2.09
N ALA A 302 5.92 15.96 -1.28
CA ALA A 302 7.34 15.72 -1.59
C ALA A 302 7.53 14.90 -2.87
N GLN A 303 6.64 13.94 -3.14
CA GLN A 303 6.68 13.10 -4.33
C GLN A 303 6.32 13.88 -5.59
N ARG A 304 5.19 14.61 -5.61
CA ARG A 304 4.83 15.42 -6.80
C ARG A 304 5.79 16.56 -7.07
N THR A 305 6.33 17.20 -6.03
CA THR A 305 7.38 18.22 -6.24
C THR A 305 8.65 17.66 -6.86
N LYS A 306 9.06 16.44 -6.50
CA LYS A 306 10.19 15.76 -7.16
C LYS A 306 9.85 15.32 -8.58
N HIS A 307 8.64 14.80 -8.80
CA HIS A 307 8.19 14.37 -10.13
C HIS A 307 8.21 15.52 -11.15
N LEU A 308 7.73 16.69 -10.74
CA LEU A 308 7.72 17.92 -11.54
C LEU A 308 9.08 18.65 -11.57
N ASP A 309 10.12 18.06 -10.97
CA ASP A 309 11.44 18.67 -10.74
C ASP A 309 11.39 20.12 -10.18
N LEU A 310 10.45 20.38 -9.26
CA LEU A 310 10.26 21.72 -8.72
C LEU A 310 11.43 22.13 -7.82
N ARG A 311 11.75 23.42 -7.88
CA ARG A 311 12.83 24.11 -7.21
C ARG A 311 12.27 25.13 -6.24
N LEU A 312 13.04 25.52 -5.23
CA LEU A 312 12.62 26.62 -4.37
C LEU A 312 12.50 27.92 -5.20
N ALA A 313 11.33 28.54 -5.14
CA ALA A 313 11.09 29.82 -5.81
C ALA A 313 11.84 30.99 -5.12
N ARG A 314 12.14 30.82 -3.83
CA ARG A 314 12.68 31.84 -2.91
C ARG A 314 13.73 31.20 -1.98
N ASP A 315 14.36 32.02 -1.15
CA ASP A 315 15.25 31.55 -0.10
C ASP A 315 14.54 30.59 0.89
N ARG A 316 15.34 29.81 1.63
CA ARG A 316 14.86 28.80 2.57
C ARG A 316 13.89 29.36 3.62
N ARG A 317 14.10 30.59 4.10
CA ARG A 317 13.29 31.20 5.17
C ARG A 317 11.93 31.60 4.65
N ARG A 318 11.86 32.21 3.47
CA ARG A 318 10.60 32.59 2.80
C ARG A 318 9.83 31.35 2.34
N SER A 319 10.50 30.40 1.70
CA SER A 319 9.85 29.14 1.30
C SER A 319 9.28 28.36 2.47
N LYS A 320 9.87 28.46 3.67
CA LYS A 320 9.31 27.85 4.90
C LYS A 320 8.00 28.49 5.36
N ARG A 321 7.79 29.78 5.09
CA ARG A 321 6.51 30.45 5.35
C ARG A 321 5.48 30.07 4.31
N ASP A 322 5.89 29.96 3.05
CA ASP A 322 4.97 29.66 1.94
C ASP A 322 4.40 28.22 1.98
N VAL A 323 5.12 27.28 2.63
CA VAL A 323 4.68 25.88 2.80
C VAL A 323 3.98 25.58 4.13
N ALA A 324 4.05 26.49 5.10
CA ALA A 324 3.45 26.34 6.43
C ALA A 324 2.02 26.90 6.42
#